data_AF-A0A5J4U8X8-F1
#
_entry.id   AF-A0A5J4U8X8-F1
#
_cell.length_a   1.000
_cell.length_b   1.000
_cell.length_c   1.000
_cell.angle_alpha   90.00
_cell.angle_beta   90.00
_cell.angle_gamma   90.00
#
_symmetry.space_group_name_H-M   'P 1'
#
loop_
_entity.id
_entity.type
_entity.pdbx_description
1 polymer ?
#
loop_
_entity_poly.entity_id
_entity_poly.type
_entity_poly.pdbx_seq_one_letter_code
_entity_poly.pdbx_strand_id
1 'polypeptide(L)'
;DTTSGSSNDVPLCVALRTGFSTAKGQSVRLILFQNHRPQFNNNASSVWNRYLGDHIQSRYLITIAVPPNLPANMSSGISYGLTRLKDRKILCIAPDRINVAGKVKVVCFDKGGTLTEQDLGVMRVKGVRDVRRRINIKFASLRRSPDEVIQISD
;
A
#
# COMPACT_ATOMS: atom_id res chain seq x y z
N ASP A 1 25.59 27.79 -31.04
CA ASP A 1 25.20 29.00 -30.29
C ASP A 1 25.58 28.88 -28.82
N THR A 2 26.72 29.45 -28.46
CA THR A 2 27.21 29.60 -27.10
C THR A 2 26.66 30.89 -26.47
N THR A 3 26.57 30.88 -25.14
CA THR A 3 26.40 32.01 -24.18
C THR A 3 25.03 32.68 -24.02
N SER A 4 24.26 32.25 -23.01
CA SER A 4 23.83 33.09 -21.87
C SER A 4 22.91 32.29 -20.92
N GLY A 5 23.48 31.79 -19.82
CA GLY A 5 22.69 31.33 -18.69
C GLY A 5 21.98 32.53 -18.06
N SER A 6 20.71 32.71 -18.41
CA SER A 6 19.81 33.70 -17.82
C SER A 6 19.26 33.16 -16.50
N SER A 7 19.23 33.99 -15.47
CA SER A 7 18.86 33.67 -14.09
C SER A 7 17.40 33.25 -13.87
N ASN A 8 16.66 32.82 -14.89
CA ASN A 8 15.23 32.51 -14.80
C ASN A 8 14.79 31.36 -15.75
N ASP A 9 15.53 30.25 -15.82
CA ASP A 9 15.05 28.98 -16.43
C ASP A 9 13.99 28.28 -15.55
N VAL A 10 13.09 29.06 -14.95
CA VAL A 10 11.91 28.56 -14.26
C VAL A 10 10.78 28.56 -15.29
N PRO A 11 10.30 27.39 -15.73
CA PRO A 11 9.22 27.34 -16.71
C PRO A 11 7.98 28.06 -16.15
N LEU A 12 7.46 29.03 -16.90
CA LEU A 12 6.24 29.76 -16.54
C LEU A 12 5.05 28.80 -16.66
N CYS A 13 4.51 28.38 -15.51
CA CYS A 13 3.37 27.47 -15.45
C CYS A 13 2.07 28.24 -15.22
N VAL A 14 1.02 27.94 -15.98
CA VAL A 14 -0.34 28.43 -15.71
C VAL A 14 -1.18 27.28 -15.16
N ALA A 15 -1.89 27.51 -14.05
CA ALA A 15 -2.76 26.51 -13.46
C ALA A 15 -4.02 26.30 -14.33
N LEU A 16 -4.06 25.21 -15.10
CA LEU A 16 -5.21 24.88 -15.96
C LEU A 16 -6.43 24.37 -15.17
N ARG A 17 -6.19 23.64 -14.07
CA ARG A 17 -7.23 23.02 -13.23
C ARG A 17 -6.74 22.94 -11.79
N THR A 18 -7.64 23.17 -10.84
CA THR A 18 -7.36 23.09 -9.39
C THR A 18 -8.37 22.19 -8.68
N GLY A 19 -8.01 21.67 -7.50
CA GLY A 19 -8.88 20.80 -6.70
C GLY A 19 -9.21 19.47 -7.38
N PHE A 20 -10.44 18.98 -7.17
CA PHE A 20 -10.92 17.69 -7.71
C PHE A 20 -11.08 17.63 -9.22
N SER A 21 -10.93 18.75 -9.94
CA SER A 21 -10.94 18.79 -11.41
C SER A 21 -9.62 18.32 -12.04
N THR A 22 -8.55 18.21 -11.25
CA THR A 22 -7.24 17.68 -11.67
C THR A 22 -7.24 16.15 -11.76
N ALA A 23 -6.34 15.55 -12.55
CA ALA A 23 -6.25 14.09 -12.67
C ALA A 23 -6.01 13.40 -11.30
N LYS A 24 -5.08 13.94 -10.50
CA LYS A 24 -4.82 13.47 -9.14
C LYS A 24 -6.05 13.64 -8.24
N GLY A 25 -6.73 14.78 -8.36
CA GLY A 25 -7.96 15.07 -7.63
C GLY A 25 -9.10 14.10 -7.96
N GLN A 26 -9.29 13.75 -9.23
CA GLN A 26 -10.29 12.76 -9.65
C GLN A 26 -10.01 11.38 -9.06
N SER A 27 -8.76 10.93 -9.07
CA SER A 27 -8.38 9.67 -8.43
C SER A 27 -8.66 9.68 -6.92
N VAL A 28 -8.33 10.77 -6.22
CA VAL A 28 -8.63 10.90 -4.79
C VAL A 28 -10.13 10.92 -4.54
N ARG A 29 -10.91 11.63 -5.37
CA ARG A 29 -12.38 11.66 -5.27
C ARG A 29 -12.97 10.26 -5.42
N LEU A 30 -12.48 9.49 -6.38
CA LEU A 30 -12.90 8.10 -6.59
C LEU A 30 -12.55 7.18 -5.42
N ILE A 31 -11.54 7.52 -4.61
CA ILE A 31 -11.20 6.77 -3.38
C ILE A 31 -12.07 7.21 -2.20
N LEU A 32 -12.27 8.52 -2.03
CA LEU A 32 -12.99 9.07 -0.88
C LEU A 32 -14.48 8.71 -0.87
N PHE A 33 -15.11 8.64 -2.04
CA PHE A 33 -16.54 8.36 -2.17
C PHE A 33 -16.82 6.91 -2.56
N GLN A 34 -15.95 5.97 -2.20
CA GLN A 34 -16.22 4.53 -2.37
C GLN A 34 -17.23 4.06 -1.32
N ASN A 35 -18.40 3.63 -1.78
CA ASN A 35 -19.36 2.88 -0.97
C ASN A 35 -18.85 1.44 -0.74
N HIS A 36 -17.80 1.28 0.07
CA HIS A 36 -17.30 -0.04 0.45
C HIS A 36 -17.56 -0.30 1.92
N ARG A 37 -18.72 -0.88 2.24
CA ARG A 37 -18.97 -1.47 3.56
C ARG A 37 -18.32 -2.84 3.60
N PRO A 38 -17.48 -3.17 4.59
CA PRO A 38 -17.05 -4.54 4.80
C PRO A 38 -18.29 -5.38 5.10
N GLN A 39 -18.72 -6.19 4.14
CA GLN A 39 -19.84 -7.10 4.32
C GLN A 39 -19.35 -8.29 5.13
N PHE A 40 -19.56 -8.24 6.44
CA PHE A 40 -19.64 -9.48 7.20
C PHE A 40 -20.85 -10.25 6.65
N ASN A 41 -20.62 -11.48 6.20
CA ASN A 41 -21.66 -12.31 5.65
C ASN A 41 -22.83 -12.43 6.66
N ASN A 42 -23.99 -11.91 6.26
CA ASN A 42 -25.23 -11.87 7.02
C ASN A 42 -26.03 -13.18 6.95
N ASN A 43 -25.43 -14.33 6.62
CA ASN A 43 -26.08 -15.63 6.80
C ASN A 43 -26.56 -15.83 8.25
N ALA A 44 -25.93 -15.12 9.21
CA ALA A 44 -26.44 -15.00 10.58
C ALA A 44 -27.86 -14.43 10.63
N SER A 45 -28.15 -13.33 9.93
CA SER A 45 -29.46 -12.66 9.92
C SER A 45 -30.59 -13.55 9.43
N SER A 46 -30.32 -14.41 8.43
CA SER A 46 -31.27 -15.37 7.87
C SER A 46 -31.61 -16.50 8.85
N VAL A 47 -30.62 -16.98 9.60
CA VAL A 47 -30.79 -17.99 10.65
C VAL A 47 -31.46 -17.38 11.88
N TRP A 48 -31.10 -16.15 12.23
CA TRP A 48 -31.70 -15.37 13.32
C TRP A 48 -33.20 -15.15 13.13
N ASN A 49 -33.65 -14.70 11.93
CA ASN A 49 -35.07 -14.51 11.65
C ASN A 49 -35.87 -15.82 11.56
N ARG A 50 -35.21 -16.96 11.28
CA ARG A 50 -35.87 -18.28 11.27
C ARG A 50 -36.03 -18.88 12.67
N TYR A 51 -35.14 -18.56 13.62
CA TYR A 51 -35.15 -19.08 14.99
C TYR A 51 -35.90 -18.21 16.01
N LEU A 52 -36.05 -16.91 15.74
CA LEU A 52 -36.71 -15.96 16.65
C LEU A 52 -38.25 -15.95 16.58
N GLY A 53 -38.84 -16.61 15.58
CA GLY A 53 -40.27 -16.53 15.29
C GLY A 53 -41.18 -17.21 16.31
N ASP A 54 -40.73 -18.28 16.96
CA ASP A 54 -41.57 -19.07 17.87
C ASP A 54 -40.80 -19.54 19.11
N HIS A 55 -41.39 -19.29 20.28
CA HIS A 55 -41.04 -19.78 21.63
C HIS A 55 -39.94 -19.04 22.43
N ILE A 56 -40.34 -18.53 23.60
CA ILE A 56 -39.49 -17.92 24.64
C ILE A 56 -38.29 -18.78 25.06
N GLN A 57 -38.38 -20.11 24.91
CA GLN A 57 -37.30 -21.05 25.25
C GLN A 57 -36.10 -20.98 24.28
N SER A 58 -36.30 -20.56 23.02
CA SER A 58 -35.19 -20.44 22.05
C SER A 58 -34.26 -19.26 22.38
N ARG A 59 -34.78 -18.19 22.97
CA ARG A 59 -34.01 -17.00 23.37
C ARG A 59 -32.99 -17.29 24.48
N TYR A 60 -33.31 -18.17 25.41
CA TYR A 60 -32.39 -18.58 26.47
C TYR A 60 -31.21 -19.39 25.91
N LEU A 61 -31.46 -20.32 24.98
CA LEU A 61 -30.40 -21.08 24.31
C LEU A 61 -29.44 -20.18 23.52
N ILE A 62 -29.96 -19.13 22.86
CA ILE A 62 -29.14 -18.18 22.11
C ILE A 62 -28.27 -17.32 23.03
N THR A 63 -28.80 -16.89 24.18
CA THR A 63 -28.05 -16.05 25.14
C THR A 63 -26.95 -16.86 25.86
N ILE A 64 -27.13 -18.18 25.98
CA ILE A 64 -26.10 -19.12 26.45
C ILE A 64 -25.05 -19.38 25.36
N ALA A 65 -25.46 -19.53 24.09
CA ALA A 65 -24.56 -19.82 22.97
C ALA A 65 -23.76 -18.60 22.49
N VAL A 66 -24.37 -17.41 22.51
CA VAL A 66 -23.76 -16.13 22.17
C VAL A 66 -23.81 -15.26 23.41
N PRO A 67 -22.74 -15.24 24.21
CA PRO A 67 -22.75 -14.46 25.43
C PRO A 67 -22.81 -12.96 25.07
N PRO A 68 -23.56 -12.15 25.84
CA PRO A 68 -23.74 -10.72 25.56
C PRO A 68 -22.43 -9.91 25.59
N ASN A 69 -21.35 -10.49 26.11
CA ASN A 69 -20.00 -9.92 26.12
C ASN A 69 -19.21 -10.19 24.81
N LEU A 70 -19.76 -10.92 23.85
CA LEU A 70 -19.04 -11.29 22.62
C LEU A 70 -18.53 -10.07 21.81
N PRO A 71 -19.32 -8.99 21.60
CA PRO A 71 -18.81 -7.80 20.90
C PRO A 71 -17.67 -7.11 21.68
N ALA A 72 -17.76 -7.12 23.02
CA ALA A 72 -16.72 -6.57 23.89
C ALA A 72 -15.42 -7.39 23.81
N ASN A 73 -15.52 -8.73 23.83
CA ASN A 73 -14.38 -9.62 23.68
C ASN A 73 -13.70 -9.47 22.32
N MET A 74 -14.49 -9.34 21.25
CA MET A 74 -13.98 -9.09 19.89
C MET A 74 -13.25 -7.73 19.82
N SER A 75 -13.80 -6.70 20.44
CA SER A 75 -13.20 -5.35 20.49
C SER A 75 -11.88 -5.35 21.26
N SER A 76 -11.80 -6.09 22.37
CA SER A 76 -10.57 -6.28 23.15
C SER A 76 -9.49 -7.02 22.34
N GLY A 77 -9.86 -8.06 21.59
CA GLY A 77 -8.95 -8.78 20.70
C GLY A 77 -8.39 -7.89 19.58
N ILE A 78 -9.22 -7.04 18.98
CA ILE A 78 -8.80 -6.07 17.96
C ILE A 78 -7.84 -5.04 18.57
N SER A 79 -8.13 -4.54 19.76
CA SER A 79 -7.30 -3.54 20.48
C SER A 79 -5.91 -4.10 20.79
N TYR A 80 -5.85 -5.35 21.25
CA TYR A 80 -4.57 -6.04 21.46
C TYR A 80 -3.78 -6.22 20.14
N GLY A 81 -4.47 -6.60 19.06
CA GLY A 81 -3.87 -6.70 17.74
C GLY A 81 -3.31 -5.37 17.23
N LEU A 82 -4.01 -4.27 17.48
CA LEU A 82 -3.60 -2.92 17.09
C LEU A 82 -2.32 -2.50 17.81
N THR A 83 -2.23 -2.71 19.13
CA THR A 83 -1.01 -2.43 19.91
C THR A 83 0.17 -3.23 19.38
N ARG A 84 -0.01 -4.54 19.16
CA ARG A 84 1.05 -5.40 18.61
C ARG A 84 1.53 -4.97 17.22
N LEU A 85 0.62 -4.50 16.37
CA LEU A 85 0.97 -3.99 15.04
C LEU A 85 1.69 -2.63 15.11
N LYS A 86 1.28 -1.78 16.06
CA LYS A 86 1.88 -0.46 16.30
C LYS A 86 3.36 -0.58 16.70
N ASP A 87 3.70 -1.55 17.54
CA ASP A 87 5.10 -1.83 17.93
C ASP A 87 5.97 -2.21 16.73
N ARG A 88 5.35 -2.79 15.69
CA ARG A 88 6.00 -3.13 14.41
C ARG A 88 5.94 -1.98 13.39
N LYS A 89 5.58 -0.76 13.82
CA LYS A 89 5.40 0.43 12.97
C LYS A 89 4.30 0.27 11.90
N ILE A 90 3.34 -0.64 12.10
CA ILE A 90 2.20 -0.84 11.21
C ILE A 90 0.98 -0.15 11.82
N LEU A 91 0.52 0.92 11.17
CA LEU A 91 -0.66 1.68 11.62
C LEU A 91 -1.90 1.18 10.89
N CYS A 92 -2.91 0.75 11.65
CA CYS A 92 -4.22 0.38 11.10
C CYS A 92 -5.21 1.52 11.35
N ILE A 93 -5.75 2.10 10.27
CA ILE A 93 -6.73 3.20 10.34
C ILE A 93 -8.15 2.67 10.63
N ALA A 94 -8.44 1.44 10.21
CA ALA A 94 -9.76 0.82 10.33
C ALA A 94 -9.66 -0.51 11.12
N PRO A 95 -9.92 -0.49 12.44
CA PRO A 95 -9.69 -1.64 13.33
C PRO A 95 -10.50 -2.89 12.95
N ASP A 96 -11.70 -2.73 12.39
CA ASP A 96 -12.53 -3.85 11.92
C ASP A 96 -11.86 -4.71 10.83
N ARG A 97 -10.93 -4.12 10.07
CA ARG A 97 -10.21 -4.82 9.00
C ARG A 97 -9.18 -5.82 9.53
N ILE A 98 -8.78 -5.73 10.81
CA ILE A 98 -7.83 -6.67 11.42
C ILE A 98 -8.41 -8.09 11.38
N ASN A 99 -9.71 -8.26 11.58
CA ASN A 99 -10.36 -9.57 11.51
C ASN A 99 -10.48 -10.12 10.07
N VAL A 100 -10.52 -9.22 9.08
CA VAL A 100 -10.55 -9.60 7.66
C VAL A 100 -9.16 -9.99 7.17
N ALA A 101 -8.10 -9.40 7.73
CA ALA A 101 -6.71 -9.69 7.36
C ALA A 101 -6.35 -11.18 7.51
N GLY A 102 -6.93 -11.88 8.49
CA GLY A 102 -6.75 -13.33 8.67
C GLY A 102 -7.43 -14.21 7.62
N LYS A 103 -8.30 -13.65 6.77
CA LYS A 103 -9.04 -14.36 5.72
C LYS A 103 -8.52 -14.08 4.31
N VAL A 104 -7.45 -13.29 4.18
CA VAL A 104 -6.87 -12.90 2.89
C VAL A 104 -6.25 -14.13 2.21
N LYS A 105 -6.60 -14.38 0.94
CA LYS A 105 -6.08 -15.50 0.13
C LYS A 105 -5.09 -15.07 -0.95
N VAL A 106 -5.13 -13.80 -1.36
CA VAL A 106 -4.31 -13.24 -2.44
C VAL A 106 -3.74 -11.92 -1.96
N VAL A 107 -2.46 -11.68 -2.24
CA VAL A 107 -1.77 -10.43 -1.93
C VAL A 107 -1.23 -9.86 -3.23
N CYS A 108 -1.63 -8.63 -3.54
CA CYS A 108 -1.14 -7.89 -4.70
C CYS A 108 -0.10 -6.86 -4.22
N PHE A 109 1.10 -6.89 -4.79
CA PHE A 109 2.15 -5.93 -4.49
C PHE A 109 2.29 -4.93 -5.64
N ASP A 110 2.35 -3.65 -5.34
CA ASP A 110 2.78 -2.65 -6.32
C ASP A 110 4.31 -2.74 -6.49
N LYS A 111 4.82 -2.41 -7.68
CA LYS A 111 6.26 -2.55 -7.97
C LYS A 111 7.03 -1.35 -7.42
N GLY A 112 6.68 -0.14 -7.88
CA GLY A 112 7.45 1.07 -7.59
C GLY A 112 7.18 1.58 -6.18
N GLY A 113 8.23 1.77 -5.38
CA GLY A 113 8.11 2.26 -4.00
C GLY A 113 7.57 1.23 -2.99
N THR A 114 7.32 -0.02 -3.41
CA THR A 114 6.92 -1.13 -2.51
C THR A 114 7.86 -2.33 -2.65
N LEU A 115 8.02 -2.92 -3.84
CA LEU A 115 9.00 -3.99 -4.07
C LEU A 115 10.38 -3.45 -4.43
N THR A 116 10.42 -2.31 -5.11
CA THR A 116 11.66 -1.62 -5.47
C THR A 116 11.67 -0.21 -4.91
N GLU A 117 12.86 0.29 -4.60
CA GLU A 117 13.07 1.72 -4.39
C GLU A 117 12.64 2.49 -5.66
N GLN A 118 12.24 3.75 -5.51
CA GLN A 118 11.85 4.59 -6.66
C GLN A 118 13.07 5.07 -7.46
N ASP A 119 14.26 4.93 -6.90
CA ASP A 119 15.51 5.36 -7.52
C ASP A 119 16.03 4.35 -8.54
N LEU A 120 16.43 4.86 -9.71
CA LEU A 120 17.01 4.08 -10.78
C LEU A 120 18.54 4.13 -10.68
N GLY A 121 19.16 3.00 -10.34
CA GLY A 121 20.63 2.88 -10.28
C GLY A 121 21.18 1.91 -11.32
N VAL A 122 22.27 2.29 -11.99
CA VAL A 122 23.00 1.39 -12.90
C VAL A 122 23.76 0.34 -12.08
N MET A 123 23.38 -0.93 -12.20
CA MET A 123 24.04 -2.01 -11.45
C MET A 123 25.30 -2.55 -12.12
N ARG A 124 25.28 -2.73 -13.46
CA ARG A 124 26.41 -3.29 -14.21
C ARG A 124 26.36 -2.90 -15.68
N VAL A 125 27.51 -2.55 -16.22
CA VAL A 125 27.73 -2.42 -17.68
C VAL A 125 28.50 -3.64 -18.17
N LYS A 126 28.02 -4.33 -19.20
CA LYS A 126 28.71 -5.46 -19.83
C LYS A 126 29.08 -5.09 -21.27
N GLY A 127 30.36 -4.82 -21.50
CA GLY A 127 30.88 -4.58 -22.85
C GLY A 127 30.92 -5.88 -23.68
N VAL A 128 30.68 -5.75 -24.99
CA VAL A 128 30.90 -6.83 -25.97
C VAL A 128 32.38 -6.82 -26.35
N ARG A 129 33.05 -7.97 -26.24
CA ARG A 129 34.46 -8.09 -26.64
C ARG A 129 34.55 -8.24 -28.15
N ASP A 130 35.23 -7.32 -28.82
CA ASP A 130 35.66 -7.48 -30.21
C ASP A 130 36.91 -8.37 -30.26
N VAL A 131 36.89 -9.42 -31.08
CA VAL A 131 37.92 -10.47 -31.16
C VAL A 131 39.25 -9.92 -31.71
N ARG A 132 39.22 -8.78 -32.42
CA ARG A 132 40.40 -8.18 -33.06
C ARG A 132 41.24 -7.27 -32.15
N ARG A 133 40.73 -6.83 -30.99
CA ARG A 133 41.49 -6.00 -30.03
C ARG A 133 41.25 -6.47 -28.61
N ARG A 134 42.28 -7.02 -27.96
CA ARG A 134 42.27 -7.27 -26.51
C ARG A 134 42.33 -5.94 -25.76
N ILE A 135 41.17 -5.36 -25.47
CA ILE A 135 41.07 -4.24 -24.54
C ILE A 135 40.85 -4.82 -23.14
N ASN A 136 41.83 -4.64 -22.25
CA ASN A 136 41.71 -5.03 -20.85
C ASN A 136 40.90 -3.96 -20.10
N ILE A 137 39.58 -4.13 -20.06
CA ILE A 137 38.70 -3.26 -19.27
C ILE A 137 38.75 -3.75 -17.82
N LYS A 138 39.43 -2.99 -16.95
CA LYS A 138 39.31 -3.16 -15.50
C LYS A 138 37.93 -2.68 -15.08
N PHE A 139 37.04 -3.62 -14.77
CA PHE A 139 35.75 -3.28 -14.19
C PHE A 139 35.97 -2.83 -12.75
N ALA A 140 35.91 -1.52 -12.50
CA ALA A 140 35.71 -1.01 -11.16
C ALA A 140 34.34 -1.52 -10.68
N SER A 141 34.30 -2.18 -9.53
CA SER A 141 33.04 -2.46 -8.86
C SER A 141 32.38 -1.12 -8.55
N LEU A 142 31.29 -0.80 -9.25
CA LEU A 142 30.39 0.33 -8.96
C LEU A 142 29.76 0.09 -7.59
N ARG A 143 30.52 0.38 -6.54
CA ARG A 143 30.06 0.32 -5.16
C ARG A 143 29.40 1.66 -4.92
N ARG A 144 28.08 1.64 -4.70
CA ARG A 144 27.25 2.82 -4.42
C ARG A 144 27.85 3.63 -3.28
N SER A 145 28.61 4.66 -3.60
CA SER A 145 28.72 5.88 -2.82
C SER A 145 27.66 6.86 -3.38
N PRO A 146 26.85 7.53 -2.54
CA PRO A 146 25.77 8.40 -3.01
C PRO A 146 26.20 9.62 -3.83
N ASP A 147 27.50 9.95 -3.89
CA ASP A 147 27.96 11.28 -4.35
C ASP A 147 28.91 11.25 -5.57
N GLU A 148 29.16 10.10 -6.21
CA GLU A 148 30.03 10.04 -7.40
C GLU A 148 29.21 10.14 -8.70
N VAL A 149 29.17 11.36 -9.26
CA VAL A 149 28.83 11.57 -10.67
C VAL A 149 29.88 10.87 -11.52
N ILE A 150 29.48 9.80 -12.21
CA ILE A 150 30.34 9.07 -13.14
C ILE A 150 30.68 10.02 -14.30
N GLN A 151 31.87 10.61 -14.27
CA GLN A 151 32.47 11.30 -15.40
C GLN A 151 33.03 10.21 -16.33
N ILE A 152 32.39 10.01 -17.48
CA ILE A 152 32.99 9.26 -18.59
C ILE A 152 33.86 10.27 -19.34
N SER A 153 35.17 10.23 -19.11
CA SER A 153 36.14 10.93 -19.96
C SER A 153 36.38 10.12 -21.23
N ASP A 154 36.36 10.80 -22.37
CA ASP A 154 36.67 10.25 -23.70
C ASP A 154 38.04 9.55 -23.80
#